data_AF-A0A6N7URI4-F1
#
_entry.id   AF-A0A6N7URI4-F1
#
_cell.length_a   1.000
_cell.length_b   1.000
_cell.length_c   1.000
_cell.angle_alpha   90.00
_cell.angle_beta   90.00
_cell.angle_gamma   90.00
#
_symmetry.space_group_name_H-M   'P 1'
#
loop_
_entity.id
_entity.type
_entity.pdbx_description
1 polymer ?
#
loop_
_entity_poly.entity_id
_entity_poly.type
_entity_poly.pdbx_seq_one_letter_code
_entity_poly.pdbx_strand_id
1 'polypeptide(L)'
;METGYKSGFVTLIGRPNVGKSTLMNYLIGQKIAITSNKPQTTRNRIQTVLTTEDGQIVFVDTPGIHKAKNRLGEYMVQTAKQTLGEVDVILWLVEPSTFIGEGERQIASRLREVRTPVILVINKIDSVKKEEVFPCIDAYKELCDFTAIVPVSARSGENTKELLKVTFGCLPEGPRFYEEDTITDQPERQIVAELIREKALHALQEEIPHGIAVVIERMQKQKKVVHIDAAIICERESHKGIIIGKQGAMLKKIGSTARFEIERLLGEKVNLKLWVKVKKGWRDSEFLMKNFGYHKDER
;
A
#
# COMPACT_ATOMS: atom_id res chain seq x y z
N MET A 1 -10.55 1.87 -30.96
CA MET A 1 -10.20 2.92 -29.99
C MET A 1 -11.51 3.51 -29.52
N GLU A 2 -11.89 3.27 -28.27
CA GLU A 2 -13.05 3.94 -27.68
C GLU A 2 -12.72 5.42 -27.56
N THR A 3 -13.34 6.25 -28.40
CA THR A 3 -13.17 7.70 -28.37
C THR A 3 -13.68 8.22 -27.01
N GLY A 4 -12.83 8.91 -26.24
CA GLY A 4 -13.18 9.46 -24.93
C GLY A 4 -12.86 8.59 -23.71
N TYR A 5 -12.27 7.39 -23.88
CA TYR A 5 -11.88 6.55 -22.74
C TYR A 5 -10.72 7.19 -21.95
N LYS A 6 -10.93 7.46 -20.66
CA LYS A 6 -9.91 8.05 -19.78
C LYS A 6 -9.06 6.96 -19.14
N SER A 7 -7.74 7.05 -19.26
CA SER A 7 -6.87 6.11 -18.54
C SER A 7 -5.52 6.70 -18.20
N GLY A 8 -4.93 6.22 -17.11
CA GLY A 8 -3.59 6.61 -16.72
C GLY A 8 -3.19 6.14 -15.33
N PHE A 9 -2.00 6.55 -14.94
CA PHE A 9 -1.34 6.15 -13.70
C PHE A 9 -1.53 7.21 -12.62
N VAL A 10 -1.96 6.79 -11.44
CA VAL A 10 -2.25 7.67 -10.30
C VAL A 10 -1.46 7.21 -9.10
N THR A 11 -0.77 8.10 -8.40
CA THR A 11 -0.08 7.73 -7.15
C THR A 11 -0.73 8.39 -5.93
N LEU A 12 -0.70 7.68 -4.80
CA LEU A 12 -1.10 8.21 -3.50
C LEU A 12 0.15 8.55 -2.69
N ILE A 13 0.30 9.82 -2.31
CA ILE A 13 1.40 10.28 -1.45
C ILE A 13 0.86 10.89 -0.17
N GLY A 14 1.74 11.03 0.82
CA GLY A 14 1.38 11.60 2.12
C GLY A 14 2.16 10.93 3.24
N ARG A 15 2.08 11.52 4.44
CA ARG A 15 2.74 10.98 5.63
C ARG A 15 2.34 9.53 5.92
N PRO A 16 3.13 8.76 6.68
CA PRO A 16 2.65 7.50 7.22
C PRO A 16 1.30 7.68 7.93
N ASN A 17 0.44 6.67 7.85
CA ASN A 17 -0.84 6.58 8.59
C ASN A 17 -1.99 7.52 8.17
N VAL A 18 -1.80 8.40 7.19
CA VAL A 18 -2.87 9.27 6.64
C VAL A 18 -3.97 8.50 5.89
N GLY A 19 -3.82 7.19 5.69
CA GLY A 19 -4.86 6.31 5.14
C GLY A 19 -4.79 6.04 3.63
N LYS A 20 -3.61 6.15 3.01
CA LYS A 20 -3.36 5.81 1.58
C LYS A 20 -3.90 4.43 1.19
N SER A 21 -3.37 3.38 1.82
CA SER A 21 -3.78 2.00 1.50
C SER A 21 -5.23 1.73 1.90
N THR A 22 -5.77 2.41 2.91
CA THR A 22 -7.20 2.34 3.27
C THR A 22 -8.07 2.90 2.15
N LEU A 23 -7.72 4.08 1.63
CA LEU A 23 -8.44 4.70 0.52
C LEU A 23 -8.37 3.82 -0.73
N MET A 24 -7.18 3.34 -1.06
CA MET A 24 -6.98 2.47 -2.22
C MET A 24 -7.81 1.18 -2.12
N ASN A 25 -7.76 0.48 -0.98
CA ASN A 25 -8.59 -0.71 -0.76
C ASN A 25 -10.09 -0.40 -0.81
N TYR A 26 -10.52 0.78 -0.35
CA TYR A 26 -11.91 1.21 -0.45
C TYR A 26 -12.33 1.41 -1.91
N LEU A 27 -11.54 2.15 -2.68
CA LEU A 27 -11.81 2.45 -4.09
C LEU A 27 -11.87 1.17 -4.95
N ILE A 28 -10.98 0.22 -4.67
CA ILE A 28 -10.92 -1.08 -5.34
C ILE A 28 -12.03 -2.04 -4.86
N GLY A 29 -12.55 -1.84 -3.65
CA GLY A 29 -13.51 -2.76 -3.03
C GLY A 29 -12.90 -4.08 -2.53
N GLN A 30 -11.58 -4.24 -2.61
CA GLN A 30 -10.83 -5.40 -2.13
C GLN A 30 -9.58 -4.99 -1.36
N LYS A 31 -9.17 -5.83 -0.40
CA LYS A 31 -7.97 -5.59 0.41
C LYS A 31 -6.72 -6.11 -0.32
N ILE A 32 -6.17 -5.28 -1.21
CA ILE A 32 -4.97 -5.61 -1.99
C ILE A 32 -3.70 -5.08 -1.31
N ALA A 33 -3.71 -3.83 -0.85
CA ALA A 33 -2.57 -3.27 -0.14
C ALA A 33 -2.68 -3.45 1.36
N ILE A 34 -1.55 -3.75 1.97
CA ILE A 34 -1.47 -3.92 3.41
C ILE A 34 -1.46 -2.57 4.13
N THR A 35 -2.02 -2.58 5.32
CA THR A 35 -2.20 -1.42 6.19
C THR A 35 -1.53 -1.69 7.54
N SER A 36 -0.66 -0.80 7.99
CA SER A 36 -0.11 -0.83 9.35
C SER A 36 0.23 0.57 9.81
N ASN A 37 0.17 0.80 11.13
CA ASN A 37 0.59 2.05 11.75
C ASN A 37 2.13 2.21 11.78
N LYS A 38 2.86 1.18 11.33
CA LYS A 38 4.32 1.14 11.33
C LYS A 38 4.90 1.77 10.06
N PRO A 39 6.06 2.43 10.16
CA PRO A 39 6.79 2.89 8.99
C PRO A 39 7.24 1.69 8.12
N GLN A 40 7.56 1.94 6.85
CA GLN A 40 8.01 0.91 5.91
C GLN A 40 7.01 -0.26 5.73
N THR A 41 5.71 0.06 5.76
CA THR A 41 4.64 -0.90 5.53
C THR A 41 4.67 -1.40 4.09
N THR A 42 4.55 -0.55 3.07
CA THR A 42 4.70 -0.93 1.65
C THR A 42 6.19 -1.06 1.29
N ARG A 43 6.58 -2.18 0.65
CA ARG A 43 7.97 -2.46 0.22
C ARG A 43 8.16 -2.70 -1.27
N ASN A 44 7.12 -3.16 -1.96
CA ASN A 44 7.11 -3.34 -3.41
C ASN A 44 6.31 -2.21 -4.07
N ARG A 45 6.60 -1.94 -5.33
CA ARG A 45 5.66 -1.25 -6.20
C ARG A 45 4.49 -2.20 -6.44
N ILE A 46 3.27 -1.74 -6.19
CA ILE A 46 2.07 -2.52 -6.46
C ILE A 46 1.20 -1.67 -7.36
N GLN A 47 0.79 -2.23 -8.49
CA GLN A 47 -0.25 -1.62 -9.31
C GLN A 47 -1.60 -2.21 -8.92
N THR A 48 -2.54 -1.32 -8.64
CA THR A 48 -3.94 -1.68 -8.40
C THR A 48 -4.79 -0.98 -9.43
N VAL A 49 -5.69 -1.73 -10.06
CA VAL A 49 -6.41 -1.30 -11.23
C VAL A 49 -7.87 -1.11 -10.86
N LEU A 50 -8.38 0.09 -11.11
CA LEU A 50 -9.79 0.42 -11.02
C LEU A 50 -10.31 0.66 -12.43
N THR A 51 -11.12 -0.27 -12.94
CA THR A 51 -11.82 -0.13 -14.20
C THR A 51 -13.28 0.24 -13.92
N THR A 52 -13.77 1.31 -14.52
CA THR A 52 -15.17 1.74 -14.49
C THR A 52 -15.66 2.04 -15.90
N GLU A 53 -16.95 2.37 -16.04
CA GLU A 53 -17.51 2.87 -17.31
C GLU A 53 -16.85 4.18 -17.76
N ASP A 54 -16.34 4.99 -16.81
CA ASP A 54 -15.68 6.27 -17.09
C ASP A 54 -14.22 6.11 -17.59
N GLY A 55 -13.58 4.96 -17.35
CA GLY A 55 -12.18 4.76 -17.69
C GLY A 55 -11.43 3.73 -16.84
N GLN A 56 -10.10 3.80 -16.87
CA GLN A 56 -9.22 2.95 -16.05
C GLN A 56 -8.15 3.76 -15.30
N ILE A 57 -8.16 3.67 -13.98
CA ILE A 57 -7.10 4.20 -13.13
C ILE A 57 -6.16 3.07 -12.74
N VAL A 58 -4.86 3.23 -13.00
CA VAL A 58 -3.80 2.37 -12.47
C VAL A 58 -3.16 3.06 -11.28
N PHE A 59 -3.58 2.70 -10.07
CA PHE A 59 -2.97 3.19 -8.84
C PHE A 59 -1.60 2.56 -8.63
N VAL A 60 -0.57 3.40 -8.53
CA VAL A 60 0.80 2.97 -8.24
C VAL A 60 1.11 3.27 -6.78
N ASP A 61 1.03 2.23 -5.94
CA ASP A 61 1.49 2.29 -4.55
C ASP A 61 2.99 2.05 -4.51
N THR A 62 3.72 2.93 -3.81
CA THR A 62 5.17 2.85 -3.72
C THR A 62 5.65 2.85 -2.28
N PRO A 63 6.81 2.25 -2.03
CA PRO A 63 7.48 2.38 -0.74
C PRO A 63 7.70 3.85 -0.38
N GLY A 64 7.47 4.22 0.88
CA GLY A 64 7.75 5.59 1.34
C GLY A 64 9.24 5.94 1.24
N ILE A 65 9.55 7.14 0.73
CA ILE A 65 10.93 7.66 0.63
C ILE A 65 11.48 7.89 2.04
N HIS A 66 12.60 7.25 2.38
CA HIS A 66 13.31 7.39 3.64
C HIS A 66 14.82 7.25 3.44
N LYS A 67 15.64 7.63 4.44
CA LYS A 67 17.09 7.41 4.36
C LYS A 67 17.38 5.91 4.42
N ALA A 68 17.93 5.36 3.33
CA ALA A 68 18.30 3.95 3.26
C ALA A 68 19.39 3.61 4.29
N LYS A 69 19.26 2.44 4.93
CA LYS A 69 20.24 1.91 5.90
C LYS A 69 20.81 0.54 5.50
N ASN A 70 20.26 -0.06 4.44
CA ASN A 70 20.60 -1.38 3.91
C ASN A 70 20.11 -1.48 2.46
N ARG A 71 20.45 -2.57 1.76
CA ARG A 71 20.10 -2.74 0.33
C ARG A 71 18.59 -2.81 0.08
N LEU A 72 17.80 -3.34 1.02
CA LEU A 72 16.34 -3.26 0.97
C LEU A 72 15.83 -1.81 1.00
N GLY A 73 16.40 -0.96 1.86
CA GLY A 73 16.07 0.45 1.92
C GLY A 73 16.47 1.20 0.64
N GLU A 74 17.62 0.87 0.04
CA GLU A 74 18.03 1.41 -1.26
C GLU A 74 17.05 1.05 -2.36
N TYR A 75 16.64 -0.22 -2.43
CA TYR A 75 15.62 -0.70 -3.34
C TYR A 75 14.30 0.08 -3.19
N MET A 76 13.84 0.27 -1.95
CA MET A 76 12.62 1.04 -1.68
C MET A 76 12.74 2.50 -2.15
N VAL A 77 13.88 3.15 -1.92
CA VAL A 77 14.11 4.54 -2.37
C VAL A 77 14.14 4.62 -3.89
N GLN A 78 14.80 3.69 -4.57
CA GLN A 78 14.88 3.65 -6.02
C GLN A 78 13.49 3.45 -6.64
N THR A 79 12.72 2.49 -6.13
CA THR A 79 11.34 2.19 -6.55
C THR A 79 10.43 3.42 -6.44
N ALA A 80 10.53 4.14 -5.32
CA ALA A 80 9.75 5.35 -5.08
C ALA A 80 10.14 6.50 -6.03
N LYS A 81 11.43 6.66 -6.34
CA LYS A 81 11.92 7.70 -7.25
C LYS A 81 11.48 7.48 -8.70
N GLN A 82 11.49 6.24 -9.18
CA GLN A 82 11.04 5.91 -10.55
C GLN A 82 9.57 6.26 -10.76
N THR A 83 8.71 5.98 -9.77
CA THR A 83 7.26 6.19 -9.90
C THR A 83 6.86 7.66 -9.97
N LEU A 84 7.54 8.56 -9.26
CA LEU A 84 7.17 9.98 -9.24
C LEU A 84 7.35 10.68 -10.61
N GLY A 85 8.09 10.09 -11.55
CA GLY A 85 8.26 10.60 -12.90
C GLY A 85 7.27 10.03 -13.94
N GLU A 86 6.42 9.07 -13.55
CA GLU A 86 5.65 8.23 -14.48
C GLU A 86 4.12 8.34 -14.30
N VAL A 87 3.63 9.22 -13.43
CA VAL A 87 2.20 9.32 -13.11
C VAL A 87 1.52 10.55 -13.72
N ASP A 88 0.28 10.34 -14.16
CA ASP A 88 -0.58 11.34 -14.77
C ASP A 88 -1.30 12.20 -13.72
N VAL A 89 -1.55 11.66 -12.51
CA VAL A 89 -2.19 12.39 -11.40
C VAL A 89 -1.57 12.01 -10.06
N ILE A 90 -1.40 12.99 -9.17
CA ILE A 90 -0.93 12.79 -7.81
C ILE A 90 -2.06 13.08 -6.81
N LEU A 91 -2.41 12.09 -5.99
CA LEU A 91 -3.30 12.26 -4.85
C LEU A 91 -2.46 12.50 -3.59
N TRP A 92 -2.40 13.74 -3.11
CA TRP A 92 -1.73 14.04 -1.86
C TRP A 92 -2.69 13.93 -0.67
N LEU A 93 -2.55 12.85 0.09
CA LEU A 93 -3.36 12.59 1.27
C LEU A 93 -2.79 13.23 2.53
N VAL A 94 -3.68 13.89 3.28
CA VAL A 94 -3.42 14.49 4.59
C VAL A 94 -4.55 14.14 5.56
N GLU A 95 -4.31 14.36 6.84
CA GLU A 95 -5.35 14.27 7.89
C GLU A 95 -5.98 15.65 8.13
N PRO A 96 -7.20 15.73 8.70
CA PRO A 96 -7.85 17.00 8.95
C PRO A 96 -7.15 17.68 10.12
N SER A 97 -6.29 18.65 9.80
CA SER A 97 -5.56 19.47 10.75
C SER A 97 -5.33 20.87 10.19
N THR A 98 -5.29 21.87 11.06
CA THR A 98 -4.85 23.23 10.69
C THR A 98 -3.34 23.41 10.86
N PHE A 99 -2.66 22.45 11.50
CA PHE A 99 -1.22 22.48 11.67
C PHE A 99 -0.51 21.81 10.50
N ILE A 100 0.25 22.62 9.77
CA ILE A 100 1.14 22.13 8.70
C ILE A 100 2.51 21.88 9.34
N GLY A 101 2.91 20.62 9.42
CA GLY A 101 4.21 20.22 9.96
C GLY A 101 5.34 20.31 8.95
N GLU A 102 6.55 19.98 9.39
CA GLU A 102 7.72 19.90 8.52
C GLU A 102 7.55 18.81 7.44
N GLY A 103 6.93 17.69 7.80
CA GLY A 103 6.70 16.58 6.87
C GLY A 103 5.79 16.97 5.70
N GLU A 104 4.72 17.71 5.97
CA GLU A 104 3.83 18.27 4.96
C GLU A 104 4.57 19.31 4.11
N ARG A 105 5.35 20.20 4.73
CA ARG A 105 6.15 21.21 4.00
C ARG A 105 7.16 20.58 3.05
N GLN A 106 7.83 19.50 3.45
CA GLN A 106 8.79 18.77 2.61
C GLN A 106 8.11 18.07 1.42
N ILE A 107 6.88 17.57 1.60
CA ILE A 107 6.10 17.00 0.49
C ILE A 107 5.66 18.13 -0.45
N ALA A 108 5.08 19.21 0.10
CA ALA A 108 4.64 20.37 -0.66
C ALA A 108 5.76 20.99 -1.50
N SER A 109 6.97 21.12 -0.94
CA SER A 109 8.10 21.67 -1.68
C SER A 109 8.44 20.86 -2.94
N ARG A 110 8.38 19.52 -2.84
CA ARG A 110 8.60 18.63 -3.99
C ARG A 110 7.46 18.69 -5.00
N LEU A 111 6.22 18.81 -4.53
CA LEU A 111 5.06 18.92 -5.39
C LEU A 111 5.01 20.24 -6.18
N ARG A 112 5.62 21.30 -5.67
CA ARG A 112 5.79 22.54 -6.45
C ARG A 112 6.77 22.40 -7.62
N GLU A 113 7.61 21.37 -7.62
CA GLU A 113 8.59 21.13 -8.68
C GLU A 113 8.07 20.23 -9.80
N VAL A 114 6.93 19.55 -9.60
CA VAL A 114 6.34 18.67 -10.62
C VAL A 114 5.26 19.40 -11.42
N ARG A 115 5.07 18.98 -12.68
CA ARG A 115 4.01 19.51 -13.56
C ARG A 115 2.73 18.69 -13.53
N THR A 116 2.79 17.51 -12.93
CA THR A 116 1.66 16.58 -12.83
C THR A 116 0.55 17.20 -11.97
N PRO A 117 -0.72 17.15 -12.40
CA PRO A 117 -1.87 17.56 -11.61
C PRO A 117 -1.86 16.97 -10.19
N VAL A 118 -2.03 17.82 -9.18
CA VAL A 118 -2.08 17.43 -7.77
C VAL A 118 -3.48 17.66 -7.22
N ILE A 119 -4.08 16.60 -6.68
CA ILE A 119 -5.34 16.67 -5.94
C ILE A 119 -5.03 16.52 -4.46
N LEU A 120 -5.42 17.51 -3.65
CA LEU A 120 -5.36 17.39 -2.19
C LEU A 120 -6.51 16.53 -1.70
N VAL A 121 -6.20 15.48 -0.95
CA VAL A 121 -7.17 14.57 -0.37
C VAL A 121 -7.11 14.68 1.15
N ILE A 122 -8.05 15.42 1.74
CA ILE A 122 -8.14 15.53 3.21
C ILE A 122 -8.92 14.33 3.71
N ASN A 123 -8.21 13.26 4.08
CA ASN A 123 -8.82 12.01 4.52
C ASN A 123 -9.23 12.07 6.00
N LYS A 124 -10.01 11.08 6.45
CA LYS A 124 -10.49 10.93 7.84
C LYS A 124 -11.38 12.07 8.31
N ILE A 125 -12.18 12.66 7.43
CA ILE A 125 -13.15 13.69 7.84
C ILE A 125 -14.17 13.16 8.87
N ASP A 126 -14.34 11.84 8.96
CA ASP A 126 -15.15 11.18 9.98
C ASP A 126 -14.58 11.29 11.41
N SER A 127 -13.32 11.70 11.58
CA SER A 127 -12.70 11.88 12.90
C SER A 127 -12.81 13.30 13.45
N VAL A 128 -13.39 14.23 12.71
CA VAL A 128 -13.55 15.64 13.10
C VAL A 128 -15.00 16.09 12.88
N LYS A 129 -15.37 17.23 13.45
CA LYS A 129 -16.68 17.82 13.17
C LYS A 129 -16.69 18.42 11.76
N LYS A 130 -17.86 18.48 11.13
CA LYS A 130 -18.01 18.96 9.75
C LYS A 130 -17.52 20.40 9.59
N GLU A 131 -17.71 21.23 10.62
CA GLU A 131 -17.31 22.64 10.65
C GLU A 131 -15.77 22.79 10.71
N GLU A 132 -15.05 21.78 11.19
CA GLU A 132 -13.58 21.79 11.30
C GLU A 132 -12.88 21.47 9.96
N VAL A 133 -13.61 20.94 8.97
CA VAL A 133 -13.06 20.60 7.66
C VAL A 133 -12.67 21.85 6.86
N PHE A 134 -13.47 22.91 6.91
CA PHE A 134 -13.19 24.16 6.19
C PHE A 134 -11.88 24.84 6.64
N PRO A 135 -11.61 25.03 7.94
CA PRO A 135 -10.30 25.49 8.41
C PRO A 135 -9.12 24.63 7.93
N CYS A 136 -9.31 23.31 7.81
CA CYS A 136 -8.26 22.43 7.29
C CYS A 136 -8.00 22.70 5.80
N ILE A 137 -9.05 22.90 5.00
CA ILE A 137 -8.91 23.28 3.59
C ILE A 137 -8.12 24.60 3.48
N ASP A 138 -8.51 25.61 4.27
CA ASP A 138 -7.85 26.91 4.26
C ASP A 138 -6.37 26.84 4.64
N ALA A 139 -6.00 25.98 5.60
CA ALA A 139 -4.62 25.79 5.98
C ALA A 139 -3.77 25.20 4.83
N TYR A 140 -4.32 24.27 4.05
CA TYR A 140 -3.54 23.57 3.03
C TYR A 140 -3.59 24.21 1.65
N LYS A 141 -4.67 24.93 1.27
CA LYS A 141 -4.93 25.36 -0.12
C LYS A 141 -3.80 26.18 -0.75
N GLU A 142 -3.00 26.89 0.05
CA GLU A 142 -1.90 27.74 -0.42
C GLU A 142 -0.54 27.00 -0.46
N LEU A 143 -0.49 25.73 -0.04
CA LEU A 143 0.76 24.97 -0.02
C LEU A 143 1.23 24.57 -1.41
N CYS A 144 0.32 24.28 -2.34
CA CYS A 144 0.62 23.88 -3.71
C CYS A 144 -0.45 24.43 -4.65
N ASP A 145 -0.17 24.41 -5.95
CA ASP A 145 -1.18 24.64 -6.96
C ASP A 145 -1.99 23.35 -7.16
N PHE A 146 -3.10 23.26 -6.43
CA PHE A 146 -3.97 22.07 -6.45
C PHE A 146 -5.00 22.19 -7.57
N THR A 147 -5.11 21.15 -8.38
CA THR A 147 -6.18 21.03 -9.38
C THR A 147 -7.54 20.91 -8.69
N ALA A 148 -7.58 20.24 -7.53
CA ALA A 148 -8.77 20.11 -6.70
C ALA A 148 -8.41 19.79 -5.25
N ILE A 149 -9.33 20.10 -4.34
CA ILE A 149 -9.27 19.71 -2.93
C ILE A 149 -10.53 18.91 -2.62
N VAL A 150 -10.37 17.65 -2.22
CA VAL A 150 -11.47 16.73 -1.96
C VAL A 150 -11.35 16.16 -0.53
N PRO A 151 -12.17 16.62 0.41
CA PRO A 151 -12.27 16.00 1.73
C PRO A 151 -12.99 14.65 1.62
N VAL A 152 -12.41 13.59 2.17
CA VAL A 152 -12.94 12.22 2.07
C VAL A 152 -12.88 11.48 3.41
N SER A 153 -13.70 10.45 3.55
CA SER A 153 -13.46 9.39 4.52
C SER A 153 -13.26 8.07 3.78
N ALA A 154 -12.02 7.59 3.78
CA ALA A 154 -11.71 6.24 3.28
C ALA A 154 -12.40 5.13 4.08
N ARG A 155 -12.86 5.42 5.31
CA ARG A 155 -13.49 4.43 6.19
C ARG A 155 -14.97 4.29 5.88
N SER A 156 -15.71 5.40 5.75
CA SER A 156 -17.14 5.38 5.46
C SER A 156 -17.43 5.37 3.96
N GLY A 157 -16.47 5.81 3.14
CA GLY A 157 -16.67 6.05 1.71
C GLY A 157 -17.12 7.44 1.35
N GLU A 158 -17.30 8.32 2.33
CA GLU A 158 -17.76 9.68 2.10
C GLU A 158 -16.85 10.40 1.10
N ASN A 159 -17.49 11.00 0.07
CA ASN A 159 -16.88 11.73 -1.05
C ASN A 159 -15.88 10.95 -1.93
N THR A 160 -15.75 9.63 -1.77
CA THR A 160 -14.85 8.83 -2.62
C THR A 160 -15.25 8.80 -4.09
N LYS A 161 -16.57 8.84 -4.39
CA LYS A 161 -17.09 8.97 -5.76
C LYS A 161 -16.72 10.31 -6.40
N GLU A 162 -16.79 11.40 -5.63
CA GLU A 162 -16.36 12.72 -6.11
C GLU A 162 -14.86 12.75 -6.36
N LEU A 163 -14.06 12.14 -5.47
CA LEU A 163 -12.63 11.99 -5.68
C LEU A 163 -12.33 11.26 -7.00
N LEU A 164 -13.03 10.15 -7.30
CA LEU A 164 -12.86 9.43 -8.56
C LEU A 164 -13.22 10.29 -9.77
N LYS A 165 -14.37 10.97 -9.72
CA LYS A 165 -14.80 11.88 -10.79
C LYS A 165 -13.76 12.96 -11.09
N VAL A 166 -13.25 13.62 -10.03
CA VAL A 166 -12.19 14.63 -10.15
C VAL A 166 -10.91 14.01 -10.72
N THR A 167 -10.55 12.80 -10.27
CA THR A 167 -9.36 12.09 -10.75
C THR A 167 -9.47 11.76 -12.24
N PHE A 168 -10.59 11.19 -12.69
CA PHE A 168 -10.86 10.92 -14.11
C PHE A 168 -10.85 12.19 -14.97
N GLY A 169 -11.35 13.32 -14.43
CA GLY A 169 -11.29 14.61 -15.10
C GLY A 169 -9.86 15.10 -15.38
N CYS A 170 -8.88 14.64 -14.59
CA CYS A 170 -7.47 14.98 -14.76
C CYS A 170 -6.71 13.98 -15.66
N LEU A 171 -7.28 12.81 -15.93
CA LEU A 171 -6.62 11.79 -16.74
C LEU A 171 -6.64 12.12 -18.24
N PRO A 172 -5.60 11.73 -18.98
CA PRO A 172 -5.60 11.81 -20.43
C PRO A 172 -6.60 10.81 -21.03
N GLU A 173 -6.95 11.02 -22.30
CA GLU A 173 -7.53 9.93 -23.09
C GLU A 173 -6.44 8.92 -23.43
N GLY A 174 -6.74 7.64 -23.30
CA GLY A 174 -5.73 6.59 -23.42
C GLY A 174 -6.33 5.20 -23.64
N PRO A 175 -5.48 4.20 -23.93
CA PRO A 175 -5.93 2.82 -24.04
C PRO A 175 -6.25 2.24 -22.66
N ARG A 176 -7.02 1.17 -22.64
CA ARG A 176 -7.11 0.29 -21.47
C ARG A 176 -5.75 -0.42 -21.31
N PHE A 177 -5.11 -0.29 -20.14
CA PHE A 177 -3.80 -0.90 -19.85
C PHE A 177 -3.91 -2.36 -19.40
N TYR A 178 -5.02 -2.69 -18.74
CA TYR A 178 -5.30 -4.01 -18.17
C TYR A 178 -6.70 -4.51 -18.52
N GLU A 179 -6.91 -5.82 -18.51
CA GLU A 179 -8.25 -6.41 -18.69
C GLU A 179 -9.24 -5.94 -17.61
N GLU A 180 -10.54 -6.04 -17.92
CA GLU A 180 -11.61 -5.45 -17.10
C GLU A 180 -11.69 -5.99 -15.67
N ASP A 181 -11.36 -7.28 -15.50
CA ASP A 181 -11.38 -8.01 -14.24
C ASP A 181 -10.04 -7.96 -13.49
N THR A 182 -9.01 -7.33 -14.08
CA THR A 182 -7.72 -7.18 -13.41
C THR A 182 -7.83 -6.13 -12.33
N ILE A 183 -7.52 -6.53 -11.10
CA ILE A 183 -7.52 -5.65 -9.91
C ILE A 183 -6.10 -5.30 -9.47
N THR A 184 -5.10 -6.13 -9.78
CA THR A 184 -3.70 -5.89 -9.45
C THR A 184 -2.76 -6.68 -10.35
N ASP A 185 -1.55 -6.17 -10.53
CA ASP A 185 -0.44 -6.85 -11.22
C ASP A 185 0.20 -7.97 -10.38
N GLN A 186 -0.11 -8.05 -9.08
CA GLN A 186 0.50 -8.99 -8.17
C GLN A 186 -0.15 -10.37 -8.23
N PRO A 187 0.63 -11.46 -8.32
CA PRO A 187 0.12 -12.82 -8.12
C PRO A 187 -0.53 -13.00 -6.73
N GLU A 188 -1.62 -13.76 -6.64
CA GLU A 188 -2.34 -14.01 -5.37
C GLU A 188 -1.41 -14.43 -4.22
N ARG A 189 -0.43 -15.31 -4.50
CA ARG A 189 0.55 -15.76 -3.50
C ARG A 189 1.32 -14.60 -2.86
N GLN A 190 1.60 -13.53 -3.59
CA GLN A 190 2.29 -12.35 -3.06
C GLN A 190 1.34 -11.53 -2.18
N ILE A 191 0.08 -11.35 -2.58
CA ILE A 191 -0.94 -10.70 -1.74
C ILE A 191 -1.13 -11.47 -0.42
N VAL A 192 -1.17 -12.81 -0.48
CA VAL A 192 -1.23 -13.68 0.71
C VAL A 192 0.00 -13.49 1.61
N ALA A 193 1.21 -13.45 1.03
CA ALA A 193 2.43 -13.20 1.80
C ALA A 193 2.37 -11.85 2.52
N GLU A 194 1.89 -10.83 1.82
CA GLU A 194 1.72 -9.48 2.33
C GLU A 194 0.67 -9.44 3.46
N LEU A 195 -0.47 -10.11 3.33
CA LEU A 195 -1.46 -10.20 4.41
C LEU A 195 -0.89 -10.84 5.68
N ILE A 196 -0.08 -11.90 5.56
CA ILE A 196 0.62 -12.50 6.71
C ILE A 196 1.61 -11.48 7.30
N ARG A 197 2.37 -10.78 6.44
CA ARG A 197 3.32 -9.75 6.86
C ARG A 197 2.61 -8.60 7.58
N GLU A 198 1.44 -8.16 7.13
CA GLU A 198 0.60 -7.16 7.79
C GLU A 198 0.31 -7.57 9.23
N LYS A 199 -0.14 -8.81 9.45
CA LYS A 199 -0.45 -9.29 10.80
C LYS A 199 0.80 -9.43 11.67
N ALA A 200 1.92 -9.80 11.09
CA ALA A 200 3.21 -9.77 11.79
C ALA A 200 3.64 -8.35 12.14
N LEU A 201 3.44 -7.37 11.24
CA LEU A 201 3.68 -5.95 11.51
C LEU A 201 2.86 -5.47 12.71
N HIS A 202 1.57 -5.79 12.77
CA HIS A 202 0.72 -5.41 13.90
C HIS A 202 1.05 -6.12 15.20
N ALA A 203 1.44 -7.40 15.14
CA ALA A 203 1.61 -8.22 16.33
C ALA A 203 2.97 -8.06 17.02
N LEU A 204 4.03 -7.80 16.24
CA LEU A 204 5.40 -7.66 16.74
C LEU A 204 5.65 -6.24 17.24
N GLN A 205 6.80 -5.97 17.87
CA GLN A 205 7.17 -4.64 18.40
C GLN A 205 8.64 -4.33 18.09
N GLU A 206 9.07 -3.10 18.38
CA GLU A 206 10.45 -2.64 18.22
C GLU A 206 10.94 -2.78 16.76
N GLU A 207 12.21 -3.12 16.53
CA GLU A 207 12.76 -3.25 15.17
C GLU A 207 12.39 -4.55 14.44
N ILE A 208 11.86 -5.55 15.17
CA ILE A 208 11.60 -6.90 14.64
C ILE A 208 10.73 -6.91 13.37
N PRO A 209 9.59 -6.18 13.32
CA PRO A 209 8.73 -6.16 12.14
C PRO A 209 9.42 -5.64 10.87
N HIS A 210 10.45 -4.81 11.02
CA HIS A 210 11.20 -4.27 9.88
C HIS A 210 12.30 -5.25 9.38
N GLY A 211 12.60 -6.30 10.16
CA GLY A 211 13.58 -7.33 9.82
C GLY A 211 12.98 -8.61 9.23
N ILE A 212 11.66 -8.65 8.97
CA ILE A 212 10.99 -9.84 8.45
C ILE A 212 10.66 -9.78 6.97
N ALA A 213 10.58 -10.95 6.33
CA ALA A 213 9.92 -11.18 5.04
C ALA A 213 8.97 -12.37 5.17
N VAL A 214 8.00 -12.50 4.28
CA VAL A 214 7.13 -13.67 4.21
C VAL A 214 7.24 -14.29 2.83
N VAL A 215 7.39 -15.61 2.79
CA VAL A 215 7.50 -16.38 1.54
C VAL A 215 6.43 -17.46 1.55
N ILE A 216 5.65 -17.55 0.47
CA ILE A 216 4.74 -18.68 0.24
C ILE A 216 5.53 -19.81 -0.41
N GLU A 217 5.70 -20.92 0.30
CA GLU A 217 6.44 -22.09 -0.17
C GLU A 217 5.54 -23.00 -1.00
N ARG A 218 4.25 -23.07 -0.62
CA ARG A 218 3.23 -23.84 -1.35
C ARG A 218 1.87 -23.15 -1.20
N MET A 219 1.13 -23.06 -2.29
CA MET A 219 -0.27 -22.64 -2.30
C MET A 219 -1.02 -23.49 -3.31
N GLN A 220 -1.93 -24.34 -2.84
CA GLN A 220 -2.66 -25.27 -3.70
C GLN A 220 -4.11 -25.41 -3.23
N LYS A 221 -5.04 -25.31 -4.18
CA LYS A 221 -6.46 -25.59 -3.95
C LYS A 221 -6.69 -27.10 -3.98
N GLN A 222 -7.28 -27.64 -2.92
CA GLN A 222 -7.73 -29.03 -2.85
C GLN A 222 -9.19 -29.04 -2.39
N LYS A 223 -10.08 -29.46 -3.30
CA LYS A 223 -11.54 -29.35 -3.08
C LYS A 223 -11.93 -27.88 -2.79
N LYS A 224 -12.59 -27.63 -1.65
CA LYS A 224 -13.03 -26.30 -1.16
C LYS A 224 -12.09 -25.70 -0.11
N VAL A 225 -10.82 -26.16 -0.08
CA VAL A 225 -9.81 -25.66 0.87
C VAL A 225 -8.53 -25.31 0.13
N VAL A 226 -8.02 -24.11 0.37
CA VAL A 226 -6.70 -23.67 -0.09
C VAL A 226 -5.68 -24.01 1.00
N HIS A 227 -4.72 -24.87 0.67
CA HIS A 227 -3.61 -25.22 1.56
C HIS A 227 -2.43 -24.30 1.27
N ILE A 228 -1.99 -23.58 2.30
CA ILE A 228 -0.94 -22.57 2.20
C ILE A 228 0.15 -22.89 3.22
N ASP A 229 1.36 -23.12 2.73
CA ASP A 229 2.56 -23.28 3.52
C ASP A 229 3.40 -22.01 3.35
N ALA A 230 3.64 -21.28 4.45
CA ALA A 230 4.37 -20.01 4.41
C ALA A 230 5.45 -19.89 5.49
N ALA A 231 6.57 -19.25 5.15
CA ALA A 231 7.68 -19.01 6.07
C ALA A 231 7.82 -17.52 6.37
N ILE A 232 7.80 -17.16 7.66
CA ILE A 232 8.24 -15.86 8.16
C ILE A 232 9.76 -15.93 8.31
N ILE A 233 10.48 -15.16 7.51
CA ILE A 233 11.93 -15.08 7.51
C ILE A 233 12.37 -13.97 8.46
N CYS A 234 13.36 -14.23 9.32
CA CYS A 234 14.00 -13.21 10.16
C CYS A 234 15.54 -13.32 10.13
N GLU A 235 16.25 -12.29 10.57
CA GLU A 235 17.73 -12.26 10.50
C GLU A 235 18.44 -12.91 11.70
N ARG A 236 17.78 -12.99 12.85
CA ARG A 236 18.38 -13.40 14.12
C ARG A 236 17.57 -14.49 14.79
N GLU A 237 18.24 -15.39 15.51
CA GLU A 237 17.56 -16.43 16.28
C GLU A 237 16.77 -15.88 17.48
N SER A 238 17.25 -14.80 18.10
CA SER A 238 16.47 -14.09 19.11
C SER A 238 15.12 -13.62 18.57
N HIS A 239 15.09 -13.10 17.33
CA HIS A 239 13.84 -12.68 16.68
C HIS A 239 12.93 -13.87 16.39
N LYS A 240 13.49 -15.03 15.97
CA LYS A 240 12.69 -16.24 15.77
C LYS A 240 11.95 -16.62 17.04
N GLY A 241 12.63 -16.62 18.19
CA GLY A 241 12.03 -16.88 19.50
C GLY A 241 10.85 -15.93 19.80
N ILE A 242 11.00 -14.65 19.51
CA ILE A 242 9.97 -13.63 19.73
C ILE A 242 8.77 -13.79 18.77
N ILE A 243 9.04 -14.07 17.49
CA ILE A 243 7.99 -14.29 16.49
C ILE A 243 7.17 -15.54 16.82
N ILE A 244 7.81 -16.59 17.32
CA ILE A 244 7.12 -17.79 17.82
C ILE A 244 6.33 -17.43 19.08
N GLY A 245 6.97 -16.74 20.02
CA GLY A 245 6.41 -16.37 21.32
C GLY A 245 6.30 -17.56 22.27
N LYS A 246 5.99 -17.28 23.54
CA LYS A 246 5.81 -18.32 24.58
C LYS A 246 4.80 -19.36 24.11
N GLN A 247 5.21 -20.63 24.05
CA GLN A 247 4.38 -21.76 23.58
C GLN A 247 3.75 -21.55 22.18
N GLY A 248 4.38 -20.76 21.31
CA GLY A 248 3.85 -20.49 19.97
C GLY A 248 2.70 -19.49 19.92
N ALA A 249 2.38 -18.80 21.03
CA ALA A 249 1.22 -17.93 21.12
C ALA A 249 1.26 -16.76 20.12
N MET A 250 2.44 -16.19 19.85
CA MET A 250 2.58 -15.07 18.91
C MET A 250 2.38 -15.55 17.47
N LEU A 251 3.01 -16.65 17.08
CA LEU A 251 2.85 -17.23 15.74
C LEU A 251 1.39 -17.65 15.50
N LYS A 252 0.74 -18.21 16.52
CA LYS A 252 -0.70 -18.54 16.46
C LYS A 252 -1.56 -17.30 16.24
N LYS A 253 -1.27 -16.19 16.93
CA LYS A 253 -1.98 -14.90 16.75
C LYS A 253 -1.81 -14.35 15.33
N ILE A 254 -0.59 -14.36 14.80
CA ILE A 254 -0.30 -13.93 13.42
C ILE A 254 -1.07 -14.82 12.43
N GLY A 255 -0.95 -16.14 12.57
CA GLY A 255 -1.59 -17.09 11.67
C GLY A 255 -3.12 -17.05 11.70
N SER A 256 -3.73 -16.96 12.87
CA SER A 256 -5.20 -16.93 12.98
C SER A 256 -5.80 -15.66 12.38
N THR A 257 -5.17 -14.50 12.62
CA THR A 257 -5.62 -13.21 12.07
C THR A 257 -5.34 -13.08 10.59
N ALA A 258 -4.23 -13.65 10.09
CA ALA A 258 -3.91 -13.66 8.66
C ALA A 258 -4.87 -14.58 7.90
N ARG A 259 -5.12 -15.80 8.41
CA ARG A 259 -6.04 -16.76 7.80
C ARG A 259 -7.42 -16.16 7.57
N PHE A 260 -7.95 -15.41 8.53
CA PHE A 260 -9.25 -14.76 8.40
C PHE A 260 -9.33 -13.80 7.19
N GLU A 261 -8.30 -12.99 6.97
CA GLU A 261 -8.25 -12.06 5.83
C GLU A 261 -8.02 -12.79 4.51
N ILE A 262 -7.19 -13.84 4.53
CA ILE A 262 -6.92 -14.66 3.33
C ILE A 262 -8.20 -15.41 2.90
N GLU A 263 -8.99 -15.95 3.84
CA GLU A 263 -10.28 -16.58 3.51
C GLU A 263 -11.25 -15.59 2.83
N ARG A 264 -11.24 -14.32 3.27
CA ARG A 264 -12.05 -13.26 2.65
C ARG A 264 -11.56 -12.88 1.26
N LEU A 265 -10.25 -12.74 1.09
CA LEU A 265 -9.63 -12.44 -0.20
C LEU A 265 -9.93 -13.54 -1.23
N LEU A 266 -9.76 -14.81 -0.85
CA LEU A 266 -9.88 -15.95 -1.77
C LEU A 266 -11.32 -16.47 -1.91
N GLY A 267 -12.25 -16.05 -1.04
CA GLY A 267 -13.62 -16.57 -1.01
C GLY A 267 -13.73 -18.06 -0.64
N GLU A 268 -12.68 -18.65 -0.07
CA GLU A 268 -12.54 -20.09 0.19
C GLU A 268 -12.01 -20.36 1.59
N LYS A 269 -12.19 -21.58 2.11
CA LYS A 269 -11.56 -21.97 3.37
C LYS A 269 -10.07 -22.15 3.21
N VAL A 270 -9.29 -21.77 4.23
CA VAL A 270 -7.83 -21.78 4.16
C VAL A 270 -7.26 -22.64 5.28
N ASN A 271 -6.37 -23.56 4.91
CA ASN A 271 -5.49 -24.25 5.85
C ASN A 271 -4.09 -23.63 5.76
N LEU A 272 -3.82 -22.66 6.64
CA LEU A 272 -2.56 -21.94 6.72
C LEU A 272 -1.60 -22.60 7.72
N LYS A 273 -0.41 -23.00 7.25
CA LYS A 273 0.71 -23.42 8.08
C LYS A 273 1.83 -22.38 8.00
N LEU A 274 2.33 -21.99 9.18
CA LEU A 274 3.40 -21.00 9.30
C LEU A 274 4.64 -21.60 9.95
N TRP A 275 5.81 -21.30 9.39
CA TRP A 275 7.11 -21.55 9.99
C TRP A 275 7.86 -20.25 10.20
N VAL A 276 8.82 -20.26 11.11
CA VAL A 276 9.76 -19.15 11.28
C VAL A 276 11.17 -19.66 10.95
N LYS A 277 11.83 -19.05 9.96
CA LYS A 277 13.14 -19.46 9.47
C LYS A 277 14.14 -18.32 9.59
N VAL A 278 15.36 -18.61 10.05
CA VAL A 278 16.42 -17.60 10.13
C VAL A 278 17.23 -17.59 8.85
N LYS A 279 17.35 -16.41 8.24
CA LYS A 279 18.26 -16.12 7.12
C LYS A 279 19.04 -14.85 7.46
N LYS A 280 20.26 -15.04 7.96
CA LYS A 280 21.15 -13.94 8.38
C LYS A 280 21.43 -13.02 7.18
N GLY A 281 21.36 -11.70 7.42
CA GLY A 281 21.73 -10.67 6.44
C GLY A 281 20.88 -10.66 5.16
N TRP A 282 19.64 -11.18 5.21
CA TRP A 282 18.84 -11.29 3.98
C TRP A 282 18.53 -9.92 3.36
N ARG A 283 18.42 -8.84 4.16
CA ARG A 283 18.16 -7.47 3.68
C ARG A 283 19.34 -6.84 2.93
N ASP A 284 20.52 -7.45 3.02
CA ASP A 284 21.74 -7.03 2.31
C ASP A 284 22.17 -8.03 1.22
N SER A 285 21.43 -9.12 1.06
CA SER A 285 21.68 -10.14 0.04
C SER A 285 20.72 -9.99 -1.12
N GLU A 286 21.19 -9.51 -2.28
CA GLU A 286 20.38 -9.37 -3.50
C GLU A 286 19.74 -10.69 -3.94
N PHE A 287 20.47 -11.81 -3.81
CA PHE A 287 19.93 -13.13 -4.11
C PHE A 287 18.73 -13.49 -3.22
N LEU A 288 18.84 -13.28 -1.91
CA LEU A 288 17.75 -13.57 -0.98
C LEU A 288 16.60 -12.59 -1.15
N MET A 289 16.88 -11.31 -1.37
CA MET A 289 15.88 -10.29 -1.68
C MET A 289 15.07 -10.68 -2.92
N LYS A 290 15.74 -11.07 -4.01
CA LYS A 290 15.09 -11.55 -5.23
C LYS A 290 14.19 -12.75 -4.96
N ASN A 291 14.67 -13.73 -4.18
CA ASN A 291 13.89 -14.91 -3.82
C ASN A 291 12.68 -14.60 -2.93
N PHE A 292 12.68 -13.47 -2.23
CA PHE A 292 11.58 -13.02 -1.39
C PHE A 292 10.65 -12.03 -2.09
N GLY A 293 10.79 -11.85 -3.42
CA GLY A 293 9.91 -11.01 -4.22
C GLY A 293 10.29 -9.53 -4.26
N TYR A 294 11.55 -9.18 -3.95
CA TYR A 294 12.08 -7.83 -4.09
C TYR A 294 13.00 -7.77 -5.33
N HIS A 295 12.41 -7.41 -6.47
CA HIS A 295 13.10 -7.40 -7.78
C HIS A 295 13.48 -5.97 -8.15
N LYS A 296 14.77 -5.69 -8.38
CA LYS A 296 15.24 -4.36 -8.80
C LYS A 296 14.82 -3.97 -10.22
N ASP A 297 14.46 -4.95 -11.05
CA ASP A 297 14.18 -4.77 -12.47
C ASP A 297 12.83 -5.43 -12.81
N GLU A 298 11.80 -4.62 -12.97
CA GLU A 298 10.74 -4.90 -13.92
C GLU A 298 10.88 -3.83 -15.01
N ARG A 299 11.47 -4.24 -16.13
CA ARG A 299 11.38 -3.51 -17.39
C ARG A 299 10.05 -3.83 -18.04
#